data_AF-A0A957BMC4-F1
#
_entry.id   AF-A0A957BMC4-F1
#
_cell.length_a   1.000
_cell.length_b   1.000
_cell.length_c   1.000
_cell.angle_alpha   90.00
_cell.angle_beta   90.00
_cell.angle_gamma   90.00
#
_symmetry.space_group_name_H-M   'P 1'
#
loop_
_entity.id
_entity.type
_entity.pdbx_description
1 polymer ?
#
loop_
_entity_poly.entity_id
_entity_poly.type
_entity_poly.pdbx_seq_one_letter_code
_entity_poly.pdbx_strand_id
1 'polypeptide(L)' 'MAQESSVDSTPALVGVTWQWEHFASGAEAMDVPTPDYTITFADDGTFYGQADCNNVLGSYSTDGNTISILPGPTTLAV' A
#
# COMPACT_ATOMS: atom_id res chain seq x y z
N MET A 1 20.34 29.10 -18.96
CA MET A 1 19.98 27.67 -18.87
C MET A 1 19.21 27.52 -17.58
N ALA A 2 17.90 27.26 -17.67
CA ALA A 2 17.07 27.04 -16.49
C ALA A 2 17.41 25.66 -15.93
N GLN A 3 17.70 25.57 -14.63
CA GLN A 3 17.77 24.27 -13.95
C GLN A 3 16.34 23.83 -13.69
N GLU A 4 15.95 22.71 -14.29
CA GLU A 4 14.70 22.02 -14.03
C GLU A 4 14.74 21.49 -12.58
N SER A 5 13.92 22.08 -11.72
CA SER A 5 13.64 21.53 -10.40
C SER A 5 12.86 20.24 -10.58
N SER A 6 13.52 19.09 -10.50
CA SER A 6 12.85 17.84 -10.22
C SER A 6 12.25 17.95 -8.82
N VAL A 7 10.95 18.20 -8.75
CA VAL A 7 10.21 18.13 -7.50
C VAL A 7 10.25 16.65 -7.09
N ASP A 8 11.08 16.31 -6.12
CA ASP A 8 10.97 15.05 -5.37
C ASP A 8 9.62 15.09 -4.64
N SER A 9 8.55 14.80 -5.37
CA SER A 9 7.25 14.53 -4.77
C SER A 9 7.33 13.14 -4.19
N THR A 10 7.78 13.04 -2.94
CA THR A 10 7.55 11.85 -2.13
C THR A 10 6.05 11.55 -2.24
N PRO A 11 5.64 10.40 -2.78
CA PRO A 11 4.24 10.04 -2.82
C PRO A 11 3.70 10.11 -1.40
N ALA A 12 2.62 10.87 -1.21
CA ALA A 12 1.91 10.86 0.05
C ALA A 12 1.44 9.43 0.31
N LEU A 13 1.64 8.94 1.53
CA LEU A 13 1.16 7.61 1.92
C LEU A 13 -0.36 7.49 1.70
N VAL A 14 -1.07 8.57 2.05
CA VAL A 14 -2.53 8.73 1.95
C VAL A 14 -2.90 9.36 0.60
N GLY A 15 -4.05 8.96 0.06
CA GLY A 15 -4.61 9.53 -1.17
C GLY A 15 -4.09 8.90 -2.46
N VAL A 16 -3.32 7.82 -2.35
CA VAL A 16 -2.88 6.99 -3.47
C VAL A 16 -3.20 5.52 -3.20
N THR A 17 -3.37 4.74 -4.26
CA THR A 17 -3.47 3.29 -4.18
C THR A 17 -2.10 2.69 -4.47
N TRP A 18 -1.56 1.98 -3.49
CA TRP A 18 -0.30 1.23 -3.62
C TRP A 18 -0.58 -0.17 -4.15
N GLN A 19 0.29 -0.63 -5.03
CA GLN A 19 0.21 -1.95 -5.62
C GLN A 19 1.42 -2.77 -5.21
N TRP A 20 1.22 -4.04 -4.86
CA TRP A 20 2.32 -4.94 -4.53
C TRP A 20 2.93 -5.50 -5.81
N GLU A 21 4.16 -5.09 -6.12
CA GLU A 21 4.86 -5.50 -7.34
C GLU A 21 5.81 -6.69 -7.08
N HIS A 22 6.55 -6.62 -5.98
CA HIS A 22 7.62 -7.55 -5.68
C HIS A 22 7.72 -7.76 -4.16
N PHE A 23 8.06 -8.98 -3.77
CA PHE A 23 8.44 -9.29 -2.40
C PHE A 23 9.90 -9.68 -2.36
N ALA A 24 10.65 -9.04 -1.47
CA ALA A 24 12.01 -9.42 -1.14
C ALA A 24 12.19 -9.40 0.37
N SER A 25 12.75 -10.48 0.87
CA SER A 25 13.30 -10.60 2.21
C SER A 25 14.79 -10.92 2.10
N GLY A 26 15.49 -10.95 3.23
CA GLY A 26 16.90 -11.39 3.24
C GLY A 26 17.12 -12.85 2.80
N ALA A 27 16.05 -13.64 2.66
CA ALA A 27 16.14 -15.08 2.35
C ALA A 27 15.37 -15.49 1.08
N GLU A 28 14.31 -14.77 0.73
CA GLU A 28 13.36 -15.14 -0.34
C GLU A 28 13.00 -13.91 -1.16
N ALA A 29 12.77 -14.10 -2.47
CA ALA A 29 12.25 -13.08 -3.35
C ALA A 29 11.27 -13.68 -4.35
N MET A 30 10.20 -12.94 -4.68
CA MET A 30 9.23 -13.33 -5.70
C MET A 30 8.61 -12.10 -6.36
N ASP A 31 8.37 -12.20 -7.67
CA ASP A 31 7.49 -11.28 -8.38
C ASP A 31 6.04 -11.66 -8.14
N VAL A 32 5.18 -10.66 -7.99
CA VAL A 32 3.75 -10.88 -7.78
C VAL A 32 3.11 -11.16 -9.16
N PRO A 33 2.59 -12.37 -9.41
CA PRO A 33 2.19 -12.80 -10.75
C PRO A 33 0.91 -12.10 -11.26
N THR A 34 0.09 -11.56 -10.37
CA THR A 34 -1.14 -10.83 -10.70
C THR A 34 -1.20 -9.47 -10.00
N PRO A 35 -1.59 -8.40 -10.71
CA PRO A 35 -1.58 -7.04 -10.19
C PRO A 35 -2.66 -6.72 -9.13
N ASP A 36 -3.47 -7.69 -8.69
CA ASP A 36 -4.72 -7.43 -7.96
C ASP A 36 -4.52 -7.24 -6.44
N TYR A 37 -3.27 -7.12 -6.00
CA TYR A 37 -2.93 -6.83 -4.61
C TYR A 37 -2.69 -5.34 -4.41
N THR A 38 -3.64 -4.68 -3.76
CA THR A 38 -3.58 -3.23 -3.53
C THR A 38 -3.86 -2.85 -2.09
N ILE A 39 -3.36 -1.68 -1.68
CA ILE A 39 -3.68 -1.05 -0.40
C ILE A 39 -3.79 0.47 -0.59
N THR A 40 -4.87 1.06 -0.07
CA THR A 40 -5.13 2.49 -0.05
C THR A 40 -5.30 2.92 1.41
N PHE A 41 -4.46 3.86 1.85
CA PHE A 41 -4.54 4.45 3.19
C PHE A 41 -5.44 5.70 3.16
N ALA A 42 -6.42 5.75 4.05
CA ALA A 42 -7.32 6.89 4.23
C ALA A 42 -6.79 7.84 5.32
N ASP A 43 -7.27 9.08 5.32
CA ASP A 43 -6.87 10.12 6.27
C ASP A 43 -7.42 9.89 7.70
N ASP A 44 -8.42 9.05 7.85
CA ASP A 44 -9.08 8.71 9.12
C ASP A 44 -8.39 7.57 9.91
N GLY A 45 -7.26 7.07 9.42
CA GLY A 45 -6.54 5.95 10.04
C GLY A 45 -7.07 4.57 9.64
N THR A 46 -7.91 4.48 8.60
CA THR A 46 -8.34 3.21 8.00
C THR A 46 -7.60 2.90 6.71
N PHE A 47 -7.60 1.62 6.30
CA PHE A 47 -7.14 1.23 4.97
C PHE A 47 -8.17 0.33 4.28
N TYR A 48 -8.13 0.38 2.96
CA TYR A 48 -8.87 -0.47 2.04
C TYR A 48 -7.87 -1.23 1.20
N GLY A 49 -7.94 -2.56 1.20
CA GLY A 49 -7.06 -3.40 0.41
C GLY A 49 -7.82 -4.41 -0.45
N GLN A 50 -7.17 -4.83 -1.53
CA GLN A 50 -7.57 -5.98 -2.31
C GLN A 50 -6.47 -7.03 -2.23
N ALA A 51 -6.84 -8.28 -1.97
CA ALA A 51 -5.96 -9.43 -1.94
C ALA A 51 -6.62 -10.58 -2.67
N ASP A 52 -6.23 -10.77 -3.93
CA ASP A 52 -6.91 -11.63 -4.89
C ASP A 52 -8.41 -11.26 -5.01
N CYS A 53 -9.28 -12.25 -4.84
CA CYS A 53 -10.72 -12.11 -4.84
C CYS A 53 -11.27 -11.55 -3.52
N ASN A 54 -10.43 -11.07 -2.59
CA ASN A 54 -10.88 -10.60 -1.29
C ASN A 54 -10.66 -9.09 -1.14
N ASN A 55 -11.64 -8.42 -0.57
CA ASN A 55 -11.49 -7.09 0.00
C ASN A 55 -11.08 -7.21 1.46
N VAL A 56 -10.14 -6.35 1.89
CA VAL A 56 -9.65 -6.24 3.26
C VAL A 56 -9.92 -4.84 3.76
N LEU A 57 -10.58 -4.72 4.90
CA LEU A 57 -10.70 -3.46 5.63
C LEU A 57 -9.87 -3.55 6.90
N GLY A 58 -9.33 -2.43 7.37
CA GLY A 58 -8.64 -2.40 8.65
C GLY A 58 -8.24 -1.00 9.07
N SER A 59 -7.45 -0.93 10.13
CA SER A 59 -6.86 0.32 10.61
C SER A 59 -5.35 0.31 10.47
N TYR A 60 -4.76 1.49 10.42
CA TYR A 60 -3.32 1.68 10.40
C TYR A 60 -2.90 2.85 11.28
N SER A 61 -1.63 2.86 11.68
CA SER A 61 -0.98 4.00 12.31
C SER A 61 0.45 4.14 11.80
N THR A 62 0.99 5.36 11.88
CA THR A 62 2.36 5.67 11.47
C THR A 62 3.16 6.24 12.61
N ASP A 63 4.40 5.77 12.77
CA ASP A 63 5.39 6.36 13.68
C ASP A 63 6.73 6.50 12.95
N GLY A 64 7.04 7.74 12.53
CA GLY A 64 8.18 8.03 11.66
C GLY A 64 8.13 7.24 10.36
N ASN A 65 9.06 6.29 10.20
CA ASN A 65 9.18 5.42 9.03
C ASN A 65 8.49 4.05 9.22
N THR A 66 7.74 3.88 10.30
CA THR A 66 7.04 2.62 10.62
C THR A 66 5.56 2.76 10.31
N ILE A 67 4.99 1.79 9.60
CA ILE A 67 3.55 1.62 9.41
C ILE A 67 3.12 0.39 10.20
N SER A 68 2.19 0.56 11.14
CA SER A 68 1.53 -0.54 11.83
C SER A 68 0.17 -0.78 11.19
N ILE A 69 -0.13 -2.02 10.81
CA ILE A 69 -1.38 -2.41 10.16
C ILE A 69 -2.14 -3.37 11.07
N LEU A 70 -3.42 -3.11 11.30
CA LEU A 70 -4.34 -4.02 11.98
C LEU A 70 -5.44 -4.44 10.99
N PRO A 71 -5.33 -5.64 10.38
CA PRO A 71 -6.37 -6.16 9.50
C PRO A 71 -7.67 -6.40 10.27
N GLY A 72 -8.78 -5.98 9.66
CA GLY A 72 -10.13 -6.21 10.12
C GLY A 72 -10.84 -7.26 9.25
N PRO A 73 -12.13 -7.08 8.94
CA PRO A 73 -12.90 -8.07 8.20
C PRO A 73 -12.41 -8.22 6.77
N THR A 74 -12.59 -9.44 6.25
CA THR A 74 -12.35 -9.78 4.85
C THR A 74 -13.65 -10.28 4.22
N THR A 75 -13.91 -9.87 2.98
CA THR A 75 -15.08 -10.31 2.22
C THR A 75 -14.66 -10.64 0.79
N LEU A 76 -15.48 -11.43 0.08
CA LEU A 76 -15.32 -11.55 -1.37
C LEU A 76 -15.47 -10.16 -2.01
N ALA A 77 -14.59 -9.85 -2.97
CA ALA A 77 -14.72 -8.69 -3.83
C ALA A 77 -15.92 -8.87 -4.76
N VAL A 78 -16.74 -7.83 -4.89
CA VAL A 78 -17.98 -7.82 -5.69
C VAL A 78 -17.76 -7.22 -7.08
#